data_AF-A0A8S3I3V1-F1
#
_entry.id   AF-A0A8S3I3V1-F1
#
_cell.length_a   1.000
_cell.length_b   1.000
_cell.length_c   1.000
_cell.angle_alpha   90.00
_cell.angle_beta   90.00
_cell.angle_gamma   90.00
#
_symmetry.space_group_name_H-M   'P 1'
#
loop_
_entity.id
_entity.type
_entity.pdbx_description
1 polymer ?
#
loop_
_entity_poly.entity_id
_entity_poly.type
_entity_poly.pdbx_seq_one_letter_code
_entity_poly.pdbx_strand_id
1 'polypeptide(L)'
;MNPDSIRIDESNELLHGMREFFQQSTYEEQVRLMTIAPDNWGRIAIAQWFGASDHQARQSIILRRDRGVLTFPEYTRENKFLDEDTVQSVIKFYLQDGVSRVSSNSKDILKIKNELVPVRFMEMPI
;
A
#
# COMPACT_ATOMS: atom_id res chain seq x y z
N MET A 1 10.97 -22.45 -41.77
CA MET A 1 10.32 -22.55 -40.45
C MET A 1 9.28 -21.46 -40.38
N ASN A 2 8.06 -21.79 -39.98
CA ASN A 2 7.06 -20.76 -39.69
C ASN A 2 7.58 -20.01 -38.44
N PRO A 3 7.78 -18.69 -38.48
CA PRO A 3 8.29 -17.94 -37.33
C PRO A 3 7.38 -18.06 -36.09
N ASP A 4 6.13 -18.51 -36.28
CA ASP A 4 5.12 -18.64 -35.24
C ASP A 4 5.07 -20.01 -34.54
N SER A 5 5.92 -20.98 -34.91
CA SER A 5 5.91 -22.31 -34.29
C SER A 5 7.18 -22.59 -33.49
N ILE A 6 7.13 -22.31 -32.19
CA ILE A 6 8.12 -22.77 -31.21
C ILE A 6 7.86 -24.24 -30.90
N ARG A 7 8.92 -25.05 -30.76
CA ARG A 7 8.79 -26.45 -30.35
C ARG A 7 8.46 -26.56 -28.87
N ILE A 8 7.81 -27.65 -28.45
CA ILE A 8 7.39 -27.86 -27.05
C ILE A 8 8.61 -27.88 -26.11
N ASP A 9 9.70 -28.50 -26.56
CA ASP A 9 11.01 -28.56 -25.91
C ASP A 9 11.60 -27.16 -25.69
N GLU A 10 11.63 -26.31 -26.72
CA GLU A 10 12.09 -24.92 -26.62
C GLU A 10 11.20 -24.08 -25.69
N SER A 11 9.88 -24.29 -25.73
CA SER A 11 8.95 -23.62 -24.83
C SER A 11 9.19 -24.01 -23.37
N ASN A 12 9.48 -25.29 -23.10
CA ASN A 12 9.75 -25.75 -21.75
C ASN A 12 11.06 -25.16 -21.21
N GLU A 13 12.09 -25.06 -22.06
CA GLU A 13 13.37 -24.43 -21.70
C GLU A 13 13.18 -22.94 -21.38
N LEU A 14 12.41 -22.20 -22.19
CA LEU A 14 12.07 -20.80 -21.92
C LEU A 14 11.32 -20.62 -20.59
N LEU A 15 10.31 -21.46 -20.33
CA LEU A 15 9.53 -21.40 -19.09
C LEU A 15 10.38 -21.77 -17.86
N HIS A 16 11.33 -22.69 -18.02
CA HIS A 16 12.28 -23.04 -16.97
C HIS A 16 13.20 -21.86 -16.63
N GLY A 17 13.84 -21.26 -17.64
CA GLY A 17 14.69 -20.08 -17.43
C GLY A 17 13.93 -18.91 -16.79
N MET A 18 12.66 -18.71 -17.16
CA MET A 18 11.81 -17.70 -16.54
C MET A 18 11.57 -17.97 -15.04
N ARG A 19 11.39 -19.24 -14.64
CA ARG A 19 11.26 -19.60 -13.22
C ARG A 19 12.56 -19.41 -12.44
N GLU A 20 13.70 -19.78 -13.01
CA GLU A 20 15.00 -19.55 -12.38
C GLU A 20 15.25 -18.05 -12.17
N PHE A 21 14.97 -17.24 -13.19
CA PHE A 21 15.08 -15.79 -13.09
C PHE A 21 14.13 -15.24 -12.01
N PHE A 22 12.89 -15.73 -11.95
CA PHE A 22 11.92 -15.33 -10.94
C PHE A 22 12.39 -15.60 -9.50
N GLN A 23 13.02 -16.75 -9.26
CA GLN A 23 13.52 -17.12 -7.93
C GLN A 23 14.67 -16.23 -7.45
N GLN A 24 15.47 -15.70 -8.37
CA GLN A 24 16.59 -14.80 -8.07
C GLN A 24 16.18 -13.32 -8.04
N SER A 25 14.96 -13.02 -8.50
CA SER A 25 14.45 -11.66 -8.64
C SER A 25 14.02 -11.04 -7.30
N THR A 26 14.02 -9.71 -7.25
CA THR A 26 13.46 -8.95 -6.13
C THR A 26 11.93 -9.09 -6.06
N TYR A 27 11.33 -8.72 -4.93
CA TYR A 27 9.87 -8.74 -4.76
C TYR A 27 9.15 -7.92 -5.86
N GLU A 28 9.69 -6.76 -6.22
CA GLU A 28 9.10 -5.87 -7.22
C GLU A 28 9.13 -6.49 -8.62
N GLU A 29 10.27 -7.08 -8.97
CA GLU A 29 10.45 -7.82 -10.22
C GLU A 29 9.58 -9.08 -10.27
N GLN A 30 9.41 -9.80 -9.16
CA GLN A 30 8.52 -10.95 -9.09
C GLN A 30 7.07 -10.56 -9.40
N VAL A 31 6.57 -9.49 -8.78
CA VAL A 31 5.21 -8.98 -9.07
C VAL A 31 5.09 -8.56 -10.54
N ARG A 32 6.11 -7.91 -11.10
CA ARG A 32 6.18 -7.54 -12.51
C ARG A 32 6.19 -8.76 -13.43
N LEU A 33 7.00 -9.78 -13.17
CA LEU A 33 7.12 -10.99 -13.99
C LEU A 33 5.81 -11.79 -14.03
N MET A 34 5.09 -11.89 -12.91
CA MET A 34 3.81 -12.59 -12.86
C MET A 34 2.73 -11.96 -13.73
N THR A 35 2.88 -10.71 -14.19
CA THR A 35 1.95 -10.09 -15.14
C THR A 35 1.97 -10.76 -16.52
N ILE A 36 2.99 -11.56 -16.83
CA ILE A 36 3.08 -12.34 -18.09
C ILE A 36 2.15 -13.57 -18.08
N ALA A 37 1.69 -14.00 -16.90
CA ALA A 37 0.82 -15.17 -16.78
C ALA A 37 -0.40 -15.07 -17.71
N PRO A 38 -0.96 -16.16 -18.24
CA PRO A 38 -2.15 -16.11 -19.09
C PRO A 38 -3.35 -15.39 -18.44
N ASP A 39 -4.14 -14.65 -19.22
CA ASP A 39 -5.30 -13.87 -18.70
C ASP A 39 -6.39 -14.74 -18.06
N ASN A 40 -6.49 -16.00 -18.47
CA ASN A 40 -7.45 -16.96 -17.93
C ASN A 40 -6.99 -17.58 -16.59
N TRP A 41 -5.78 -17.28 -16.12
CA TRP A 41 -5.30 -17.79 -14.84
C TRP A 41 -5.82 -16.98 -13.67
N GLY A 42 -6.41 -17.68 -12.70
CA GLY A 42 -6.73 -17.10 -11.40
C GLY A 42 -5.50 -16.97 -10.49
N ARG A 43 -5.62 -16.17 -9.43
CA ARG A 43 -4.55 -15.94 -8.44
C ARG A 43 -3.89 -17.20 -7.90
N ILE A 44 -4.66 -18.28 -7.67
CA ILE A 44 -4.17 -19.54 -7.13
C ILE A 44 -3.24 -20.23 -8.14
N ALA A 45 -3.64 -20.27 -9.41
CA ALA A 45 -2.84 -20.89 -10.47
C ALA A 45 -1.52 -20.15 -10.67
N ILE A 46 -1.56 -18.80 -10.67
CA ILE A 46 -0.37 -17.96 -10.75
C ILE A 46 0.56 -18.22 -9.55
N ALA A 47 0.02 -18.16 -8.33
CA ALA A 47 0.78 -18.38 -7.10
C ALA A 47 1.47 -19.76 -7.10
N GLN A 48 0.75 -20.82 -7.47
CA GLN A 48 1.29 -22.17 -7.54
C GLN A 48 2.35 -22.32 -8.63
N TRP A 49 2.13 -21.77 -9.81
CA TRP A 49 3.07 -21.91 -10.92
C TRP A 49 4.38 -21.17 -10.69
N PHE A 50 4.32 -19.97 -10.11
CA PHE A 50 5.50 -19.15 -9.79
C PHE A 50 6.10 -19.47 -8.41
N GLY A 51 5.39 -20.18 -7.53
CA GLY A 51 5.81 -20.38 -6.14
C GLY A 51 5.74 -19.11 -5.29
N ALA A 52 4.80 -18.22 -5.61
CA ALA A 52 4.63 -16.92 -4.96
C ALA A 52 3.50 -16.95 -3.92
N SER A 53 3.42 -15.91 -3.08
CA SER A 53 2.28 -15.74 -2.17
C SER A 53 1.00 -15.34 -2.91
N ASP A 54 -0.16 -15.69 -2.35
CA ASP A 54 -1.47 -15.27 -2.89
C ASP A 54 -1.59 -13.74 -3.00
N HIS A 55 -0.99 -13.01 -2.06
CA HIS A 55 -0.93 -11.55 -2.09
C HIS A 55 -0.17 -11.05 -3.32
N GLN A 56 1.04 -11.56 -3.59
CA GLN A 56 1.82 -11.13 -4.75
C GLN A 56 1.10 -11.45 -6.07
N ALA A 57 0.48 -12.63 -6.18
CA ALA A 57 -0.30 -13.02 -7.36
C ALA A 57 -1.53 -12.12 -7.56
N ARG A 58 -2.16 -11.67 -6.48
CA ARG A 58 -3.24 -10.67 -6.56
C ARG A 58 -2.72 -9.31 -7.03
N GLN A 59 -1.57 -8.85 -6.51
CA GLN A 59 -0.97 -7.58 -6.92
C GLN A 59 -0.58 -7.59 -8.39
N SER A 60 -0.04 -8.70 -8.91
CA SER A 60 0.33 -8.79 -10.33
C SER A 60 -0.89 -8.75 -11.25
N ILE A 61 -2.01 -9.39 -10.89
CA ILE A 61 -3.27 -9.29 -11.65
C ILE A 61 -3.76 -7.84 -11.72
N ILE A 62 -3.76 -7.14 -10.58
CA ILE A 62 -4.17 -5.72 -10.52
C ILE A 62 -3.23 -4.87 -11.38
N LEU A 63 -1.91 -5.04 -11.21
CA LEU A 63 -0.90 -4.32 -11.95
C LEU A 63 -1.03 -4.52 -13.46
N ARG A 64 -1.29 -5.76 -13.90
CA ARG A 64 -1.52 -6.07 -15.31
C ARG A 64 -2.79 -5.40 -15.83
N ARG A 65 -3.88 -5.46 -15.08
CA ARG A 65 -5.16 -4.85 -15.45
C ARG A 65 -5.02 -3.34 -15.63
N ASP A 66 -4.33 -2.69 -14.70
CA ASP A 66 -4.28 -1.23 -14.63
C ASP A 66 -3.19 -0.65 -15.55
N ARG A 67 -2.06 -1.35 -15.70
CA ARG A 67 -0.86 -0.82 -16.37
C ARG A 67 -0.24 -1.72 -17.42
N GLY A 68 -0.78 -2.90 -17.67
CA GLY A 68 -0.28 -3.83 -18.68
C GLY A 68 0.83 -4.79 -18.21
N VAL A 69 1.33 -5.56 -19.17
CA VAL A 69 2.31 -6.63 -18.95
C VAL A 69 3.72 -6.03 -18.79
N LEU A 70 4.49 -6.58 -17.84
CA LEU A 70 5.85 -6.18 -17.49
C LEU A 70 5.99 -4.70 -17.08
N THR A 71 4.95 -4.13 -16.49
CA THR A 71 5.05 -2.80 -15.89
C THR A 71 5.66 -2.86 -14.49
N PHE A 72 6.42 -1.83 -14.11
CA PHE A 72 6.99 -1.74 -12.77
C PHE A 72 5.89 -1.38 -11.74
N PRO A 73 5.80 -2.13 -10.63
CA PRO A 73 4.92 -1.74 -9.54
C PRO A 73 5.44 -0.45 -8.88
N GLU A 74 4.57 0.55 -8.75
CA GLU A 74 4.85 1.73 -7.95
C GLU A 74 4.47 1.47 -6.50
N TYR A 75 5.48 1.19 -5.68
CA TYR A 75 5.31 1.20 -4.23
C TYR A 75 5.53 2.63 -3.75
N THR A 76 4.45 3.39 -3.55
CA THR A 76 4.53 4.60 -2.75
C THR A 76 4.88 4.20 -1.32
N ARG A 77 6.17 4.19 -0.99
CA ARG A 77 6.69 4.13 0.39
C ARG A 77 6.48 5.46 1.14
N GLU A 78 5.75 6.37 0.53
CA GLU A 78 5.43 7.66 1.09
C GLU A 78 4.29 7.50 2.11
N ASN A 79 4.33 8.35 3.14
CA ASN A 79 3.21 8.50 4.04
C ASN A 79 1.99 8.84 3.21
N LYS A 80 1.01 7.94 3.14
CA LYS A 80 -0.28 8.29 2.55
C LYS A 80 -0.84 9.43 3.38
N PHE A 81 -1.00 10.60 2.76
CA PHE A 81 -1.73 11.70 3.37
C PHE A 81 -3.14 11.20 3.70
N LEU A 82 -3.60 11.53 4.92
CA LEU A 82 -4.99 11.31 5.28
C LEU A 82 -5.87 12.08 4.30
N ASP A 83 -6.97 11.46 3.91
CA ASP A 83 -7.97 12.13 3.08
C ASP A 83 -8.50 13.36 3.81
N GLU A 84 -8.71 14.45 3.07
CA GLU A 84 -9.13 15.73 3.64
C GLU A 84 -10.46 15.58 4.39
N ASP A 85 -11.37 14.74 3.88
CA ASP A 85 -12.65 14.43 4.55
C ASP A 85 -12.44 13.77 5.92
N THR A 86 -11.42 12.92 6.04
CA THR A 86 -11.05 12.30 7.32
C THR A 86 -10.47 13.34 8.27
N VAL A 87 -9.59 14.22 7.77
CA VAL A 87 -9.01 15.31 8.56
C VAL A 87 -10.11 16.24 9.08
N GLN A 88 -11.03 16.67 8.21
CA GLN A 88 -12.18 17.50 8.58
C GLN A 88 -13.10 16.82 9.59
N SER A 89 -13.31 15.51 9.46
CA SER A 89 -14.11 14.74 10.42
C SER A 89 -13.46 14.72 11.82
N VAL A 90 -12.13 14.56 11.87
CA VAL A 90 -11.37 14.62 13.12
C VAL A 90 -11.42 16.02 13.73
N ILE A 91 -11.21 17.07 12.92
CA ILE A 91 -11.31 18.47 13.38
C ILE A 91 -12.70 18.75 13.94
N LYS A 92 -13.76 18.37 13.22
CA LYS A 92 -15.15 18.54 13.64
C LYS A 92 -15.45 17.81 14.94
N PHE A 93 -14.90 16.61 15.12
CA PHE A 93 -15.04 15.83 16.36
C PHE A 93 -14.46 16.58 17.57
N TYR A 94 -13.26 17.14 17.45
CA TYR A 94 -12.62 17.90 18.55
C TYR A 94 -13.24 19.29 18.79
N LEU A 95 -13.86 19.89 17.78
CA LEU A 95 -14.59 21.16 17.90
C LEU A 95 -16.00 21.01 18.47
N GLN A 96 -16.52 19.78 18.60
CA GLN A 96 -17.84 19.55 19.16
C GLN A 96 -17.81 19.76 20.69
N ASP A 97 -18.63 20.69 21.19
CA ASP A 97 -18.66 21.10 22.61
C ASP A 97 -18.75 19.93 23.61
N GLY A 98 -19.52 18.90 23.26
CA GLY A 98 -19.71 17.71 24.11
C GLY A 98 -18.48 16.82 24.23
N VAL A 99 -17.54 16.91 23.29
CA VAL A 99 -16.29 16.13 23.28
C VAL A 99 -15.12 16.97 23.78
N SER A 100 -15.04 18.23 23.35
CA SER A 100 -14.02 19.19 23.76
C SER A 100 -13.92 19.33 25.29
N ARG A 101 -15.07 19.44 25.97
CA ARG A 101 -15.16 19.59 27.44
C ARG A 101 -14.75 18.35 28.23
N VAL A 102 -14.70 17.18 27.59
CA VAL A 102 -14.39 15.88 28.23
C VAL A 102 -12.97 15.43 27.89
N SER A 103 -12.29 16.13 26.97
CA SER A 103 -10.91 15.86 26.62
C SER A 103 -9.95 16.32 27.73
N SER A 104 -9.04 15.44 28.16
CA SER A 104 -8.00 15.75 29.15
C SER A 104 -7.02 16.77 28.57
N ASN A 105 -7.29 18.05 28.83
CA ASN A 105 -6.39 19.23 28.79
C ASN A 105 -7.18 20.56 28.82
N SER A 106 -8.51 20.53 28.89
CA SER A 106 -9.39 21.70 28.94
C SER A 106 -9.49 22.35 30.33
N LYS A 107 -8.35 22.75 30.90
CA LYS A 107 -8.32 23.81 31.92
C LYS A 107 -7.37 24.91 31.48
N ASP A 108 -7.84 25.71 30.52
CA ASP A 108 -7.16 26.92 30.06
C ASP A 108 -7.21 28.05 31.09
N ILE A 109 -7.90 27.90 32.23
CA ILE A 109 -8.09 28.98 33.21
C ILE A 109 -7.86 28.44 34.62
N LEU A 110 -6.83 28.95 35.29
CA LEU A 110 -6.59 28.74 36.72
C LEU A 110 -7.10 29.94 37.51
N LYS A 111 -7.77 29.68 38.62
CA LYS A 111 -8.19 30.74 39.55
C LYS A 111 -7.12 30.90 40.63
N ILE A 112 -6.26 31.91 40.48
CA ILE A 112 -5.20 32.22 41.44
C ILE A 112 -5.61 33.50 42.17
N LYS A 113 -5.71 33.47 43.50
CA LYS A 113 -6.07 34.64 44.33
C LYS A 113 -7.32 35.39 43.84
N ASN A 114 -8.36 34.64 43.46
CA ASN A 114 -9.63 35.16 42.96
C ASN A 114 -9.62 35.80 41.56
N GLU A 115 -8.49 35.80 40.85
CA GLU A 115 -8.42 36.21 39.45
C GLU A 115 -8.32 34.99 38.52
N LEU A 116 -8.95 35.10 37.34
CA LEU A 116 -8.93 34.07 36.31
C LEU A 116 -7.72 34.33 35.40
N VAL A 117 -6.72 33.45 35.48
CA VAL A 117 -5.50 33.55 34.68
C VAL A 117 -5.56 32.49 33.58
N PRO A 118 -5.56 32.89 32.29
CA PRO A 118 -5.47 31.95 31.20
C PRO A 118 -4.05 31.39 31.10
N VAL A 119 -3.89 30.07 31.05
CA VAL A 119 -2.57 29.42 30.94
C VAL A 119 -2.52 28.60 29.65
N ARG A 120 -1.72 29.06 28.67
CA ARG A 120 -1.36 28.24 27.51
C ARG A 120 -0.16 27.37 27.87
N PHE A 121 -0.33 26.05 27.80
CA PHE A 121 0.70 25.07 28.16
C PHE A 121 1.94 25.05 27.24
N MET A 122 2.06 25.96 26.26
CA MET A 122 3.23 26.06 25.37
C MET A 122 4.17 27.25 25.68
N GLU A 123 3.86 28.09 26.67
CA GLU A 123 4.65 29.30 26.99
C GLU A 123 5.27 29.27 28.39
N MET A 124 5.56 28.09 28.95
CA MET A 124 6.37 28.02 30.17
C MET A 124 7.87 28.02 29.80
N PRO A 125 8.65 29.05 30.18
CA PRO A 125 10.10 28.91 30.18
C PRO A 125 10.48 27.90 31.27
N ILE A 126 11.42 27.02 30.94
CA ILE A 126 12.04 26.04 31.85
C ILE A 126 12.77 26.79 32.98
#